data_AF-A0A442UT10-F1
#
_entry.id   AF-A0A442UT10-F1
#
_cell.length_a   1.000
_cell.length_b   1.000
_cell.length_c   1.000
_cell.angle_alpha   90.00
_cell.angle_beta   90.00
_cell.angle_gamma   90.00
#
_symmetry.space_group_name_H-M   'P 1'
#
loop_
_entity.id
_entity.type
_entity.pdbx_description
1 polymer ?
#
loop_
_entity_poly.entity_id
_entity_poly.type
_entity_poly.pdbx_seq_one_letter_code
_entity_poly.pdbx_strand_id
1 'polypeptide(L)'
;MPMPDAFPRKSWRLWNLRGMPLGLLASLVVLTAAAWALTLYQTFSMDMPMGIAVRGGMEGMEGMAGMAMAGIAADGWSLAGAAAFLAVWTVMMAAMMLPAAAPMIFMFAAAQARREQHVAVPTWMFVAGYMLVWAAAGLLVYVLVQFGSEFATSLDPPQRSKWAPLALGVTLGVAGLYQFTTLKHICLSHCRSPLAFVAQHWRDGRVGALEMGLRHGLYCFGCCWALFAVLVAAGVMSVAWMLLLTLVVFVEKLMQRGRRFEGALGIALIALGIVVSFGAIEMPWMGG
;
A
#
# COMPACT_ATOMS: atom_id res chain seq x y z
N MET A 1 -48.78 21.26 22.44
CA MET A 1 -47.70 20.41 22.98
C MET A 1 -46.41 20.82 22.26
N PRO A 2 -45.52 21.61 22.88
CA PRO A 2 -44.27 22.05 22.22
C PRO A 2 -43.28 20.89 22.10
N MET A 3 -42.44 20.88 21.06
CA MET A 3 -41.27 20.00 21.01
C MET A 3 -40.16 20.58 21.92
N PRO A 4 -39.40 19.74 22.65
CA PRO A 4 -38.26 20.21 23.44
C PRO A 4 -37.03 20.46 22.54
N ASP A 5 -36.57 21.71 22.48
CA ASP A 5 -35.39 22.14 21.71
C ASP A 5 -34.06 21.63 22.32
N ALA A 6 -33.76 20.35 22.11
CA ALA A 6 -32.62 19.65 22.72
C ALA A 6 -31.26 19.82 22.00
N PHE A 7 -30.93 21.04 21.53
CA PHE A 7 -29.61 21.35 20.95
C PHE A 7 -28.95 22.58 21.62
N PRO A 8 -28.14 22.39 22.68
CA PRO A 8 -27.44 23.48 23.33
C PRO A 8 -26.34 24.07 22.43
N ARG A 9 -26.62 25.21 21.78
CA ARG A 9 -25.66 26.05 21.05
C ARG A 9 -24.63 26.69 22.00
N LYS A 10 -23.72 25.92 22.59
CA LYS A 10 -22.67 26.41 23.50
C LYS A 10 -21.29 26.39 22.84
N SER A 11 -20.81 27.58 22.46
CA SER A 11 -19.40 27.96 22.23
C SER A 11 -18.47 26.91 21.59
N TRP A 12 -18.39 26.87 20.26
CA TRP A 12 -17.39 26.11 19.46
C TRP A 12 -15.96 26.69 19.51
N ARG A 13 -15.58 27.38 20.60
CA ARG A 13 -14.27 28.03 20.78
C ARG A 13 -13.50 27.38 21.93
N LEU A 14 -12.16 27.39 21.81
CA LEU A 14 -11.19 26.73 22.69
C LEU A 14 -11.23 25.19 22.61
N TRP A 15 -10.68 24.69 21.50
CA TRP A 15 -10.47 23.27 21.24
C TRP A 15 -9.36 22.73 22.15
N ASN A 16 -9.69 21.84 23.10
CA ASN A 16 -8.68 21.27 24.00
C ASN A 16 -7.89 20.10 23.36
N LEU A 17 -7.38 20.30 22.14
CA LEU A 17 -6.57 19.36 21.36
C LEU A 17 -5.12 19.21 21.88
N ARG A 18 -4.81 19.62 23.12
CA ARG A 18 -3.43 19.98 23.51
C ARG A 18 -2.53 18.83 24.00
N GLY A 19 -3.05 17.59 24.07
CA GLY A 19 -2.29 16.40 24.51
C GLY A 19 -2.40 15.21 23.56
N MET A 20 -3.62 14.68 23.37
CA MET A 20 -3.86 13.46 22.58
C MET A 20 -3.25 13.44 21.15
N PRO A 21 -3.41 14.47 20.30
CA PRO A 21 -2.86 14.40 18.94
C PRO A 21 -1.34 14.49 18.93
N LEU A 22 -0.69 15.11 19.93
CA LEU A 22 0.78 15.16 20.01
C LEU A 22 1.37 13.78 20.32
N GLY A 23 0.81 13.06 21.30
CA GLY A 23 1.22 11.69 21.60
C GLY A 23 0.99 10.74 20.43
N LEU A 24 -0.20 10.78 19.82
CA LEU A 24 -0.55 9.93 18.68
C LEU A 24 0.27 10.28 17.41
N LEU A 25 0.56 11.56 17.17
CA LEU A 25 1.44 12.00 16.09
C LEU A 25 2.87 11.51 16.33
N ALA A 26 3.41 11.67 17.54
CA ALA A 26 4.74 11.18 17.88
C ALA A 26 4.84 9.65 17.69
N SER A 27 3.87 8.88 18.18
CA SER A 27 3.82 7.43 17.94
C SER A 27 3.74 7.08 16.46
N LEU A 28 2.90 7.76 15.67
CA LEU A 28 2.74 7.46 14.25
C LEU A 28 3.98 7.85 13.42
N VAL A 29 4.63 8.97 13.75
CA VAL A 29 5.90 9.41 13.15
C VAL A 29 7.03 8.45 13.52
N VAL A 30 7.16 8.05 14.79
CA VAL A 30 8.17 7.07 15.22
C VAL A 30 7.94 5.70 14.56
N LEU A 31 6.71 5.20 14.50
CA LEU A 31 6.39 3.94 13.81
C LEU A 31 6.67 4.03 12.29
N THR A 32 6.32 5.15 11.65
CA THR A 32 6.63 5.40 10.23
C THR A 32 8.13 5.45 9.99
N ALA A 33 8.87 6.22 10.81
CA ALA A 33 10.31 6.38 10.67
C ALA A 33 11.07 5.09 10.97
N ALA A 34 10.63 4.31 11.97
CA ALA A 34 11.18 2.99 12.26
C ALA A 34 10.89 1.99 11.14
N ALA A 35 9.67 1.99 10.57
CA ALA A 35 9.33 1.14 9.44
C ALA A 35 10.16 1.50 8.19
N TRP A 36 10.32 2.79 7.87
CA TRP A 36 11.23 3.23 6.80
C TRP A 36 12.69 2.89 7.11
N ALA A 37 13.18 3.11 8.33
CA ALA A 37 14.55 2.73 8.70
C ALA A 37 14.79 1.22 8.60
N LEU A 38 13.81 0.39 8.94
CA LEU A 38 13.87 -1.06 8.76
C LEU A 38 13.81 -1.46 7.28
N THR A 39 12.96 -0.85 6.47
CA THR A 39 12.91 -1.10 5.01
C THR A 39 14.19 -0.66 4.31
N LEU A 40 14.75 0.50 4.68
CA LEU A 40 16.05 0.96 4.19
C LEU A 40 17.18 0.04 4.65
N TYR A 41 17.20 -0.36 5.93
CA TYR A 41 18.17 -1.32 6.44
C TYR A 41 18.08 -2.64 5.69
N GLN A 42 16.89 -3.20 5.48
CA GLN A 42 16.67 -4.41 4.66
C GLN A 42 17.18 -4.24 3.21
N THR A 43 17.06 -3.03 2.64
CA THR A 43 17.53 -2.72 1.27
C THR A 43 19.05 -2.48 1.19
N PHE A 44 19.71 -2.10 2.28
CA PHE A 44 21.15 -1.80 2.34
C PHE A 44 22.00 -2.85 3.07
N SER A 45 21.38 -3.77 3.83
CA SER A 45 22.04 -4.90 4.49
C SER A 45 21.83 -6.23 3.76
N MET A 46 21.13 -6.19 2.61
CA MET A 46 20.96 -7.30 1.68
C MET A 46 21.26 -6.74 0.28
N ASP A 47 22.47 -6.97 -0.24
CA ASP A 47 22.98 -6.41 -1.51
C ASP A 47 22.31 -7.01 -2.77
N MET A 48 20.98 -6.95 -2.86
CA MET A 48 20.19 -7.77 -3.76
C MET A 48 18.94 -7.03 -4.26
N PRO A 49 18.58 -7.05 -5.56
CA PRO A 49 16.79 -5.97 -6.09
C PRO A 49 15.63 -6.70 -5.39
N MET A 50 14.37 -6.41 -5.74
CA MET A 50 13.28 -7.36 -5.48
C MET A 50 12.33 -7.48 -6.68
N GLY A 51 12.38 -8.61 -7.40
CA GLY A 51 11.57 -8.89 -8.59
C GLY A 51 11.28 -10.37 -8.85
N ILE A 52 10.79 -10.72 -10.04
CA ILE A 52 10.46 -12.11 -10.39
C ILE A 52 11.74 -12.84 -10.82
N ALA A 53 12.42 -13.46 -9.86
CA ALA A 53 13.64 -14.23 -10.10
C ALA A 53 13.35 -15.63 -10.63
N VAL A 54 14.32 -16.17 -11.39
CA VAL A 54 14.32 -17.54 -11.93
C VAL A 54 15.00 -18.47 -10.91
N ARG A 55 14.29 -19.50 -10.46
CA ARG A 55 14.83 -20.54 -9.56
C ARG A 55 16.06 -21.21 -10.17
N GLY A 56 17.20 -21.14 -9.48
CA GLY A 56 18.44 -21.84 -9.83
C GLY A 56 19.42 -21.12 -10.77
N GLY A 57 19.14 -19.89 -11.22
CA GLY A 57 20.08 -19.11 -12.04
C GLY A 57 21.21 -18.50 -11.20
N MET A 58 22.30 -19.25 -10.97
CA MET A 58 23.35 -18.87 -9.99
C MET A 58 24.76 -18.67 -10.60
N GLU A 59 24.90 -18.53 -11.92
CA GLU A 59 26.19 -18.35 -12.58
C GLU A 59 26.22 -17.09 -13.47
N GLY A 60 27.12 -16.14 -13.15
CA GLY A 60 27.63 -15.13 -14.08
C GLY A 60 26.78 -13.88 -14.38
N MET A 61 26.43 -13.06 -13.39
CA MET A 61 25.81 -11.74 -13.65
C MET A 61 26.32 -10.63 -12.72
N GLU A 62 27.40 -9.95 -13.15
CA GLU A 62 27.93 -8.75 -12.48
C GLU A 62 27.11 -7.50 -12.87
N GLY A 63 26.10 -7.13 -12.05
CA GLY A 63 25.38 -5.86 -12.26
C GLY A 63 23.91 -5.82 -11.86
N MET A 64 23.55 -6.27 -10.66
CA MET A 64 22.14 -6.27 -10.22
C MET A 64 21.98 -6.03 -8.71
N ALA A 65 20.92 -5.28 -8.33
CA ALA A 65 20.17 -5.37 -7.05
C ALA A 65 18.61 -5.81 -7.42
N GLY A 66 17.39 -7.75 -7.31
CA GLY A 66 16.20 -8.55 -7.77
C GLY A 66 16.13 -9.90 -7.09
N MET A 67 16.77 -10.02 -5.93
CA MET A 67 17.08 -11.29 -5.27
C MET A 67 16.69 -11.34 -3.78
N ALA A 68 16.43 -10.23 -3.07
CA ALA A 68 16.20 -10.27 -1.61
C ALA A 68 14.88 -10.99 -1.25
N MET A 69 13.74 -10.33 -1.46
CA MET A 69 12.42 -10.99 -1.32
C MET A 69 12.12 -11.98 -2.44
N ALA A 70 12.84 -11.89 -3.56
CA ALA A 70 12.69 -12.80 -4.68
C ALA A 70 13.25 -14.19 -4.34
N GLY A 71 14.40 -14.30 -3.67
CA GLY A 71 14.95 -15.56 -3.19
C GLY A 71 14.08 -16.21 -2.11
N ILE A 72 13.53 -15.40 -1.20
CA ILE A 72 12.58 -15.84 -0.16
C ILE A 72 11.31 -16.49 -0.76
N ALA A 73 10.91 -16.11 -1.98
CA ALA A 73 9.92 -16.83 -2.76
C ALA A 73 10.54 -18.00 -3.55
N ALA A 74 11.51 -17.74 -4.42
CA ALA A 74 12.04 -18.70 -5.40
C ALA A 74 12.69 -19.96 -4.80
N ASP A 75 13.02 -19.99 -3.51
CA ASP A 75 13.40 -21.22 -2.80
C ASP A 75 12.24 -22.26 -2.74
N GLY A 76 11.02 -21.81 -3.03
CA GLY A 76 9.81 -22.62 -3.25
C GLY A 76 8.79 -22.51 -2.13
N TRP A 77 7.79 -23.41 -2.14
CA TRP A 77 6.65 -23.42 -1.23
C TRP A 77 7.00 -23.79 0.23
N SER A 78 7.84 -23.00 0.88
CA SER A 78 8.19 -23.14 2.30
C SER A 78 7.36 -22.21 3.19
N LEU A 79 6.96 -22.72 4.37
CA LEU A 79 6.27 -21.90 5.38
C LEU A 79 7.19 -20.81 5.95
N ALA A 80 8.49 -21.08 6.03
CA ALA A 80 9.49 -20.11 6.46
C ALA A 80 9.64 -18.95 5.46
N GLY A 81 9.69 -19.25 4.15
CA GLY A 81 9.71 -18.24 3.08
C GLY A 81 8.44 -17.39 3.09
N ALA A 82 7.27 -18.02 3.18
CA ALA A 82 5.98 -17.31 3.30
C ALA A 82 5.93 -16.38 4.53
N ALA A 83 6.42 -16.83 5.69
CA ALA A 83 6.46 -16.04 6.92
C ALA A 83 7.45 -14.87 6.84
N ALA A 84 8.65 -15.09 6.29
CA ALA A 84 9.66 -14.05 6.09
C ALA A 84 9.17 -13.00 5.08
N PHE A 85 8.57 -13.44 3.97
CA PHE A 85 7.95 -12.56 2.98
C PHE A 85 6.86 -11.69 3.64
N LEU A 86 5.92 -12.31 4.36
CA LEU A 86 4.85 -11.57 5.04
C LEU A 86 5.38 -10.56 6.06
N ALA A 87 6.46 -10.87 6.78
CA ALA A 87 7.07 -9.94 7.74
C ALA A 87 7.63 -8.69 7.03
N VAL A 88 8.49 -8.87 6.02
CA VAL A 88 9.10 -7.76 5.27
C VAL A 88 8.04 -6.95 4.52
N TRP A 89 7.11 -7.64 3.83
CA TRP A 89 5.98 -6.99 3.15
C TRP A 89 5.15 -6.13 4.11
N THR A 90 4.82 -6.64 5.30
CA THR A 90 3.99 -5.92 6.27
C THR A 90 4.71 -4.68 6.83
N VAL A 91 6.03 -4.75 7.05
CA VAL A 91 6.86 -3.58 7.46
C VAL A 91 6.90 -2.53 6.34
N MET A 92 7.13 -2.94 5.09
CA MET A 92 7.14 -2.07 3.92
C MET A 92 5.77 -1.39 3.69
N MET A 93 4.67 -2.15 3.77
CA MET A 93 3.33 -1.57 3.70
C MET A 93 3.06 -0.60 4.85
N ALA A 94 3.56 -0.87 6.06
CA ALA A 94 3.44 0.06 7.17
C ALA A 94 4.18 1.38 6.89
N ALA A 95 5.43 1.30 6.39
CA ALA A 95 6.24 2.47 6.03
C ALA A 95 5.56 3.34 4.97
N MET A 96 5.04 2.73 3.90
CA MET A 96 4.42 3.44 2.78
C MET A 96 3.00 3.96 3.11
N MET A 97 2.17 3.17 3.80
CA MET A 97 0.72 3.40 3.87
C MET A 97 0.20 3.96 5.20
N LEU A 98 0.90 3.80 6.34
CA LEU A 98 0.50 4.46 7.58
C LEU A 98 0.48 6.01 7.48
N PRO A 99 1.42 6.68 6.77
CA PRO A 99 1.33 8.12 6.52
C PRO A 99 0.07 8.53 5.76
N ALA A 100 -0.34 7.71 4.79
CA ALA A 100 -1.56 7.93 4.01
C ALA A 100 -2.85 7.64 4.79
N ALA A 101 -2.79 6.76 5.81
CA ALA A 101 -3.90 6.50 6.73
C ALA A 101 -3.98 7.50 7.90
N ALA A 102 -2.94 8.32 8.12
CA ALA A 102 -2.84 9.23 9.27
C ALA A 102 -4.09 10.10 9.53
N PRO A 103 -4.70 10.78 8.54
CA PRO A 103 -5.89 11.61 8.77
C PRO A 103 -7.07 10.81 9.32
N MET A 104 -7.23 9.55 8.87
CA MET A 104 -8.27 8.65 9.35
C MET A 104 -7.96 8.15 10.77
N ILE A 105 -6.71 7.81 11.06
CA ILE A 105 -6.27 7.38 12.40
C ILE A 105 -6.54 8.49 13.44
N PHE A 106 -6.21 9.75 13.11
CA PHE A 106 -6.54 10.90 13.98
C PHE A 106 -8.06 11.11 14.13
N MET A 107 -8.83 10.99 13.04
CA MET A 107 -10.29 11.14 13.11
C MET A 107 -10.98 10.03 13.92
N PHE A 108 -10.51 8.78 13.85
CA PHE A 108 -10.99 7.70 14.72
C PHE A 108 -10.67 8.00 16.19
N ALA A 109 -9.43 8.35 16.51
CA ALA A 109 -9.02 8.65 17.89
C ALA A 109 -9.78 9.86 18.47
N ALA A 110 -9.96 10.93 17.69
CA ALA A 110 -10.71 12.12 18.10
C ALA A 110 -12.22 11.86 18.26
N ALA A 111 -12.78 10.90 17.51
CA ALA A 111 -14.17 10.48 17.66
C ALA A 111 -14.34 9.57 18.90
N GLN A 112 -13.43 8.63 19.14
CA GLN A 112 -13.45 7.79 20.35
C GLN A 112 -13.31 8.62 21.62
N ALA A 113 -12.39 9.59 21.64
CA ALA A 113 -12.17 10.49 22.77
C ALA A 113 -13.34 11.46 23.06
N ARG A 114 -14.32 11.57 22.15
CA ARG A 114 -15.56 12.34 22.32
C ARG A 114 -16.75 11.48 22.76
N ARG A 115 -16.62 10.16 22.80
CA ARG A 115 -17.66 9.26 23.33
C ARG A 115 -17.35 8.96 24.80
N GLU A 116 -18.29 9.27 25.68
CA GLU A 116 -18.17 9.09 27.15
C GLU A 116 -18.31 7.61 27.58
N GLN A 117 -17.63 6.71 26.87
CA GLN A 117 -17.62 5.28 27.17
C GLN A 117 -16.63 4.97 28.28
N HIS A 118 -17.08 4.22 29.28
CA HIS A 118 -16.27 3.80 30.43
C HIS A 118 -15.13 2.82 30.07
N VAL A 119 -14.99 2.44 28.79
CA VAL A 119 -13.91 1.60 28.26
C VAL A 119 -13.21 2.35 27.13
N ALA A 120 -11.97 2.76 27.37
CA ALA A 120 -11.13 3.38 26.34
C ALA A 120 -10.72 2.34 25.29
N VAL A 121 -11.33 2.40 24.09
CA VAL A 121 -10.95 1.54 22.97
C VAL A 121 -9.64 2.05 22.36
N PRO A 122 -8.55 1.25 22.34
CA PRO A 122 -7.24 1.76 21.96
C PRO A 122 -7.04 1.80 20.44
N THR A 123 -6.50 2.92 19.94
CA THR A 123 -6.29 3.22 18.51
C THR A 123 -5.51 2.14 17.75
N TRP A 124 -4.63 1.37 18.42
CA TRP A 124 -3.90 0.28 17.78
C TRP A 124 -4.82 -0.81 17.21
N MET A 125 -6.05 -0.99 17.70
CA MET A 125 -6.96 -2.00 17.16
C MET A 125 -7.51 -1.62 15.77
N PHE A 126 -7.73 -0.32 15.53
CA PHE A 126 -8.01 0.20 14.18
C PHE A 126 -6.80 0.00 13.25
N VAL A 127 -5.59 0.32 13.73
CA VAL A 127 -4.35 0.14 12.95
C VAL A 127 -4.06 -1.34 12.66
N ALA A 128 -4.32 -2.25 13.60
CA ALA A 128 -4.20 -3.69 13.40
C ALA A 128 -5.18 -4.20 12.33
N GLY A 129 -6.46 -3.78 12.39
CA GLY A 129 -7.45 -4.14 11.37
C GLY A 129 -7.05 -3.63 9.99
N TYR A 130 -6.48 -2.42 9.92
CA TYR A 130 -5.94 -1.85 8.69
C TYR A 130 -4.74 -2.65 8.14
N MET A 131 -3.78 -3.00 9.00
CA MET A 131 -2.60 -3.77 8.60
C MET A 131 -2.91 -5.23 8.24
N LEU A 132 -3.96 -5.83 8.80
CA LEU A 132 -4.41 -7.18 8.41
C LEU A 132 -4.82 -7.26 6.94
N VAL A 133 -5.41 -6.20 6.37
CA VAL A 133 -5.73 -6.15 4.92
C VAL A 133 -4.45 -6.14 4.09
N TRP A 134 -3.44 -5.38 4.52
CA TRP A 134 -2.14 -5.33 3.84
C TRP A 134 -1.35 -6.64 3.96
N ALA A 135 -1.42 -7.32 5.11
CA ALA A 135 -0.82 -8.65 5.28
C ALA A 135 -1.53 -9.70 4.41
N ALA A 136 -2.86 -9.68 4.34
CA ALA A 136 -3.63 -10.57 3.46
C ALA A 136 -3.33 -10.32 1.98
N ALA A 137 -3.17 -9.05 1.56
CA ALA A 137 -2.68 -8.72 0.23
C ALA A 137 -1.26 -9.25 -0.02
N GLY A 138 -0.39 -9.22 0.99
CA GLY A 138 0.96 -9.80 0.92
C GLY A 138 0.95 -11.32 0.68
N LEU A 139 0.01 -12.05 1.29
CA LEU A 139 -0.13 -13.49 1.04
C LEU A 139 -0.56 -13.78 -0.41
N LEU A 140 -1.47 -12.97 -0.96
CA LEU A 140 -1.84 -13.05 -2.38
C LEU A 140 -0.65 -12.72 -3.29
N VAL A 141 0.13 -11.68 -2.98
CA VAL A 141 1.33 -11.34 -3.76
C VAL A 141 2.38 -12.44 -3.69
N TYR A 142 2.62 -13.04 -2.53
CA TYR A 142 3.53 -14.19 -2.39
C TYR A 142 3.13 -15.35 -3.32
N VAL A 143 1.85 -15.74 -3.30
CA VAL A 143 1.30 -16.80 -4.17
C VAL A 143 1.45 -16.45 -5.66
N LEU A 144 1.20 -15.20 -6.05
CA LEU A 144 1.36 -14.74 -7.43
C LEU A 144 2.83 -14.70 -7.88
N VAL A 145 3.75 -14.31 -6.98
CA VAL A 145 5.20 -14.32 -7.25
C VAL A 145 5.74 -15.75 -7.36
N GLN A 146 5.23 -16.70 -6.57
CA GLN A 146 5.59 -18.12 -6.69
C GLN A 146 5.20 -18.69 -8.05
N PHE A 147 3.92 -18.61 -8.42
CA PHE A 147 3.47 -19.08 -9.74
C PHE A 147 4.13 -18.31 -10.90
N GLY A 148 4.43 -17.02 -10.71
CA GLY A 148 5.20 -16.22 -11.67
C GLY A 148 6.65 -16.68 -11.83
N SER A 149 7.31 -17.08 -10.75
CA SER A 149 8.67 -17.64 -10.77
C SER A 149 8.69 -19.03 -11.41
N GLU A 150 7.76 -19.91 -11.04
CA GLU A 150 7.60 -21.24 -11.67
C GLU A 150 7.36 -21.11 -13.18
N PHE A 151 6.45 -20.22 -13.60
CA PHE A 151 6.21 -19.94 -15.02
C PHE A 151 7.42 -19.30 -15.73
N ALA A 152 8.15 -18.39 -15.07
CA ALA A 152 9.38 -17.82 -15.63
C ALA A 152 10.49 -18.87 -15.80
N THR A 153 10.54 -19.90 -14.94
CA THR A 153 11.52 -21.00 -15.02
C THR A 153 11.24 -21.99 -16.15
N SER A 154 9.98 -22.19 -16.54
CA SER A 154 9.61 -23.11 -17.62
C SER A 154 9.69 -22.51 -19.03
N LEU A 155 9.91 -21.19 -19.14
CA LEU A 155 10.20 -20.49 -20.40
C LEU A 155 11.69 -20.49 -20.72
N ASP A 156 12.04 -20.71 -21.99
CA ASP A 156 13.42 -20.57 -22.47
C ASP A 156 13.92 -19.11 -22.35
N PRO A 157 15.24 -18.86 -22.14
CA PRO A 157 15.77 -17.51 -22.02
C PRO A 157 15.37 -16.53 -23.15
N PRO A 158 15.37 -16.91 -24.45
CA PRO A 158 14.94 -16.03 -25.55
C PRO A 158 13.44 -15.77 -25.63
N GLN A 159 12.63 -16.54 -24.89
CA GLN A 159 11.20 -16.28 -24.69
C GLN A 159 11.01 -15.34 -23.48
N ARG A 160 11.70 -15.62 -22.38
CA ARG A 160 11.62 -14.88 -21.11
C ARG A 160 11.91 -13.38 -21.30
N SER A 161 12.94 -13.03 -22.08
CA SER A 161 13.30 -11.64 -22.40
C SER A 161 12.24 -10.88 -23.21
N LYS A 162 11.36 -11.59 -23.94
CA LYS A 162 10.22 -10.99 -24.67
C LYS A 162 8.97 -10.89 -23.79
N TRP A 163 8.76 -11.86 -22.92
CA TRP A 163 7.59 -11.90 -22.02
C TRP A 163 7.67 -10.87 -20.88
N ALA A 164 8.85 -10.59 -20.31
CA ALA A 164 8.96 -9.68 -19.16
C ALA A 164 8.56 -8.21 -19.47
N PRO A 165 9.03 -7.57 -20.56
CA PRO A 165 8.57 -6.22 -20.92
C PRO A 165 7.07 -6.19 -21.26
N LEU A 166 6.55 -7.23 -21.93
CA LEU A 166 5.12 -7.33 -22.24
C LEU A 166 4.26 -7.47 -20.96
N ALA A 167 4.68 -8.27 -19.99
CA ALA A 167 3.97 -8.45 -18.73
C ALA A 167 3.94 -7.16 -17.88
N LEU A 168 5.06 -6.43 -17.80
CA LEU A 168 5.09 -5.10 -17.18
C LEU A 168 4.22 -4.11 -17.95
N GLY A 169 4.34 -4.07 -19.28
CA GLY A 169 3.58 -3.16 -20.13
C GLY A 169 2.05 -3.35 -20.05
N VAL A 170 1.60 -4.61 -20.01
CA VAL A 170 0.20 -4.98 -19.75
C VAL A 170 -0.22 -4.56 -18.33
N THR A 171 0.63 -4.78 -17.32
CA THR A 171 0.31 -4.40 -15.93
C THR A 171 0.19 -2.88 -15.76
N LEU A 172 1.08 -2.11 -16.40
CA LEU A 172 1.01 -0.65 -16.50
C LEU A 172 -0.27 -0.20 -17.21
N GLY A 173 -0.63 -0.82 -18.34
CA GLY A 173 -1.87 -0.54 -19.06
C GLY A 173 -3.11 -0.81 -18.22
N VAL A 174 -3.19 -1.95 -17.53
CA VAL A 174 -4.28 -2.31 -16.62
C VAL A 174 -4.36 -1.34 -15.43
N ALA A 175 -3.23 -0.95 -14.83
CA ALA A 175 -3.22 0.03 -13.75
C ALA A 175 -3.61 1.44 -14.20
N GLY A 176 -3.24 1.82 -15.42
CA GLY A 176 -3.67 3.08 -16.04
C GLY A 176 -5.15 3.09 -16.41
N LEU A 177 -5.71 1.97 -16.90
CA LEU A 177 -7.16 1.81 -17.07
C LEU A 177 -7.90 1.85 -15.72
N TYR A 178 -7.32 1.25 -14.67
CA TYR A 178 -7.91 1.24 -13.33
C TYR A 178 -8.11 2.65 -12.74
N GLN A 179 -7.28 3.63 -13.12
CA GLN A 179 -7.41 5.03 -12.72
C GLN A 179 -8.74 5.68 -13.12
N PHE A 180 -9.41 5.18 -14.16
CA PHE A 180 -10.70 5.69 -14.65
C PHE A 180 -11.92 4.91 -14.11
N THR A 181 -11.71 3.91 -13.25
CA THR A 181 -12.81 3.05 -12.79
C THR A 181 -13.65 3.71 -11.70
N THR A 182 -14.97 3.53 -11.79
CA THR A 182 -15.92 3.90 -10.73
C THR A 182 -15.53 3.29 -9.38
N LEU A 183 -15.00 2.06 -9.38
CA LEU A 183 -14.51 1.39 -8.18
C LEU A 183 -13.37 2.17 -7.50
N LYS A 184 -12.33 2.58 -8.25
CA LYS A 184 -11.25 3.40 -7.68
C LYS A 184 -11.81 4.71 -7.11
N HIS A 185 -12.65 5.42 -7.87
CA HIS A 185 -13.22 6.70 -7.43
C HIS A 185 -14.06 6.54 -6.14
N ILE A 186 -14.87 5.47 -6.01
CA ILE A 186 -15.62 5.16 -4.77
C ILE A 186 -14.65 4.91 -3.61
N CYS A 187 -13.70 3.98 -3.76
CA CYS A 187 -12.71 3.65 -2.72
C CYS A 187 -11.92 4.89 -2.26
N LEU A 188 -11.45 5.70 -3.22
CA LEU A 188 -10.68 6.91 -2.95
C LEU A 188 -11.53 8.02 -2.31
N SER A 189 -12.84 8.08 -2.58
CA SER A 189 -13.75 9.01 -1.90
C SER A 189 -13.87 8.72 -0.40
N HIS A 190 -13.94 7.45 0.00
CA HIS A 190 -13.93 7.05 1.42
C HIS A 190 -12.59 7.33 2.09
N CYS A 191 -11.46 7.15 1.38
CA CYS A 191 -10.14 7.55 1.90
C CYS A 191 -10.00 9.06 2.09
N ARG A 192 -10.58 9.88 1.20
CA ARG A 192 -10.54 11.35 1.27
C ARG A 192 -11.51 11.96 2.31
N SER A 193 -12.49 11.21 2.81
CA SER A 193 -13.58 11.72 3.65
C SER A 193 -13.66 11.05 5.04
N PRO A 194 -12.59 11.11 5.86
CA PRO A 194 -12.53 10.36 7.12
C PRO A 194 -13.65 10.73 8.11
N LEU A 195 -14.14 11.98 8.11
CA LEU A 195 -15.31 12.38 8.90
C LEU A 195 -16.59 11.63 8.48
N ALA A 196 -16.83 11.50 7.17
CA ALA A 196 -18.00 10.80 6.64
C ALA A 196 -17.89 9.29 6.88
N PHE A 197 -16.70 8.71 6.69
CA PHE A 197 -16.44 7.31 7.03
C PHE A 197 -16.74 7.04 8.52
N VAL A 198 -16.19 7.84 9.44
CA VAL A 198 -16.45 7.75 10.90
C VAL A 198 -17.95 7.87 11.20
N ALA A 199 -18.65 8.84 10.61
CA ALA A 199 -20.07 9.07 10.88
C ALA A 199 -20.98 7.94 10.38
N GLN A 200 -20.65 7.32 9.24
CA GLN A 200 -21.46 6.26 8.61
C GLN A 200 -21.14 4.85 9.15
N HIS A 201 -19.87 4.57 9.45
CA HIS A 201 -19.39 3.20 9.71
C HIS A 201 -19.06 2.92 11.18
N TRP A 202 -19.38 3.85 12.09
CA TRP A 202 -19.01 3.73 13.50
C TRP A 202 -19.45 2.40 14.12
N ARG A 203 -18.51 1.71 14.76
CA ARG A 203 -18.79 0.55 15.61
C ARG A 203 -18.03 0.66 16.92
N ASP A 204 -18.76 0.55 18.01
CA ASP A 204 -18.25 0.69 19.37
C ASP A 204 -17.46 -0.56 19.84
N GLY A 205 -16.60 -0.36 20.84
CA GLY A 205 -15.82 -1.44 21.44
C GLY A 205 -14.63 -1.95 20.61
N ARG A 206 -13.89 -2.90 21.19
CA ARG A 206 -12.62 -3.42 20.65
C ARG A 206 -12.77 -4.09 19.28
N VAL A 207 -13.85 -4.84 19.08
CA VAL A 207 -14.15 -5.49 17.79
C VAL A 207 -14.63 -4.47 16.76
N GLY A 208 -15.40 -3.46 17.16
CA GLY A 208 -15.85 -2.38 16.27
C GLY A 208 -14.70 -1.54 15.71
N ALA A 209 -13.70 -1.24 16.54
CA ALA A 209 -12.47 -0.57 16.07
C ALA A 209 -11.68 -1.43 15.08
N LEU A 210 -11.54 -2.74 15.34
CA LEU A 210 -10.89 -3.68 14.42
C LEU A 210 -11.63 -3.75 13.06
N GLU A 211 -12.97 -3.84 13.08
CA GLU A 211 -13.78 -3.89 11.88
C GLU A 211 -13.73 -2.57 11.08
N MET A 212 -13.75 -1.41 11.74
CA MET A 212 -13.51 -0.13 11.06
C MET A 212 -12.11 -0.05 10.45
N GLY A 213 -11.09 -0.61 11.12
CA GLY A 213 -9.74 -0.76 10.58
C GLY A 213 -9.73 -1.59 9.30
N LEU A 214 -10.35 -2.78 9.33
CA LEU A 214 -10.49 -3.68 8.18
C LEU A 214 -11.24 -3.00 7.01
N ARG A 215 -12.39 -2.35 7.29
CA ARG A 215 -13.18 -1.62 6.28
C ARG A 215 -12.37 -0.48 5.64
N HIS A 216 -11.64 0.32 6.43
CA HIS A 216 -10.79 1.36 5.88
C HIS A 216 -9.59 0.80 5.12
N GLY A 217 -9.02 -0.33 5.58
CA GLY A 217 -8.00 -1.08 4.88
C GLY A 217 -8.47 -1.55 3.50
N LEU A 218 -9.69 -2.08 3.38
CA LEU A 218 -10.28 -2.51 2.11
C LEU A 218 -10.50 -1.35 1.13
N TYR A 219 -11.04 -0.20 1.58
CA TYR A 219 -11.13 0.99 0.73
C TYR A 219 -9.73 1.51 0.34
N CYS A 220 -8.77 1.50 1.26
CA CYS A 220 -7.41 1.94 1.02
C CYS A 220 -6.69 1.04 0.00
N PHE A 221 -6.79 -0.28 0.14
CA PHE A 221 -6.27 -1.24 -0.83
C PHE A 221 -6.97 -1.04 -2.18
N GLY A 222 -8.30 -0.99 -2.20
CA GLY A 222 -9.10 -0.75 -3.40
C GLY A 222 -8.69 0.48 -4.20
N CYS A 223 -8.34 1.61 -3.58
CA CYS A 223 -7.93 2.80 -4.33
C CYS A 223 -6.54 2.72 -4.99
N CYS A 224 -5.66 1.82 -4.56
CA CYS A 224 -4.25 1.81 -5.00
C CYS A 224 -3.62 0.45 -5.33
N TRP A 225 -4.32 -0.69 -5.18
CA TRP A 225 -3.78 -2.04 -5.43
C TRP A 225 -3.12 -2.18 -6.80
N ALA A 226 -3.68 -1.56 -7.85
CA ALA A 226 -3.13 -1.64 -9.21
C ALA A 226 -1.78 -0.92 -9.36
N LEU A 227 -1.50 0.11 -8.55
CA LEU A 227 -0.18 0.74 -8.47
C LEU A 227 0.83 -0.18 -7.76
N PHE A 228 0.38 -0.93 -6.74
CA PHE A 228 1.20 -1.97 -6.11
C PHE A 228 1.43 -3.18 -7.03
N ALA A 229 0.47 -3.52 -7.90
CA ALA A 229 0.66 -4.53 -8.93
C ALA A 229 1.77 -4.11 -9.92
N VAL A 230 1.83 -2.83 -10.31
CA VAL A 230 2.96 -2.28 -11.10
C VAL A 230 4.29 -2.39 -10.33
N LEU A 231 4.32 -2.09 -9.03
CA LEU A 231 5.54 -2.22 -8.22
C LEU A 231 6.09 -3.66 -8.20
N VAL A 232 5.19 -4.64 -8.08
CA VAL A 232 5.52 -6.08 -8.10
C VAL A 232 5.95 -6.52 -9.51
N ALA A 233 5.18 -6.18 -10.54
CA ALA A 233 5.44 -6.59 -11.92
C ALA A 233 6.68 -5.91 -12.54
N ALA A 234 7.04 -4.71 -12.08
CA ALA A 234 8.28 -4.05 -12.49
C ALA A 234 9.51 -4.78 -11.97
N GLY A 235 9.39 -5.51 -10.86
CA GLY A 235 10.50 -6.20 -10.21
C GLY A 235 11.57 -5.27 -9.64
N VAL A 236 11.22 -4.01 -9.36
CA VAL A 236 12.12 -3.00 -8.83
C VAL A 236 11.50 -2.33 -7.60
N MET A 237 11.47 -3.01 -6.47
CA MET A 237 11.23 -2.36 -5.16
C MET A 237 12.44 -1.56 -4.68
N SER A 238 13.00 -0.71 -5.55
CA SER A 238 14.00 0.26 -5.12
C SER A 238 13.33 1.31 -4.23
N VAL A 239 14.13 1.90 -3.34
CA VAL A 239 13.70 3.01 -2.47
C VAL A 239 13.05 4.14 -3.30
N ALA A 240 13.56 4.41 -4.51
CA ALA A 240 13.01 5.41 -5.42
C ALA A 240 11.57 5.09 -5.88
N TRP A 241 11.29 3.84 -6.31
CA TRP A 241 9.93 3.44 -6.70
C TRP A 241 8.96 3.39 -5.51
N MET A 242 9.43 2.95 -4.34
CA MET A 242 8.63 2.98 -3.11
C MET A 242 8.29 4.41 -2.68
N LEU A 243 9.26 5.35 -2.73
CA LEU A 243 9.02 6.77 -2.44
C LEU A 243 8.08 7.40 -3.48
N LEU A 244 8.27 7.10 -4.77
CA LEU A 244 7.41 7.62 -5.85
C LEU A 244 5.96 7.15 -5.68
N LEU A 245 5.72 5.86 -5.43
CA LEU A 245 4.37 5.37 -5.21
C LEU A 245 3.75 5.83 -3.88
N THR A 246 4.55 5.98 -2.83
CA THR A 246 4.11 6.61 -1.57
C THR A 246 3.64 8.03 -1.83
N LEU A 247 4.44 8.84 -2.55
CA LEU A 247 4.10 10.21 -2.92
C LEU A 247 2.85 10.27 -3.81
N VAL A 248 2.76 9.44 -4.84
CA VAL A 248 1.59 9.36 -5.74
C VAL A 248 0.32 9.02 -4.96
N VAL A 249 0.34 8.00 -4.11
CA VAL A 249 -0.82 7.57 -3.33
C VAL A 249 -1.19 8.59 -2.24
N PHE A 250 -0.21 9.29 -1.66
CA PHE A 250 -0.42 10.40 -0.71
C PHE A 250 -1.04 11.62 -1.40
N VAL A 251 -0.55 12.00 -2.59
CA VAL A 251 -1.08 13.06 -3.44
C VAL A 251 -2.51 12.73 -3.89
N GLU A 252 -2.79 11.49 -4.30
CA GLU A 252 -4.16 11.03 -4.56
C GLU A 252 -5.06 11.20 -3.32
N LYS A 253 -4.62 10.75 -2.14
CA LYS A 253 -5.45 10.75 -0.92
C LYS A 253 -5.66 12.13 -0.30
N LEU A 254 -4.80 13.12 -0.57
CA LEU A 254 -4.91 14.46 0.01
C LEU A 254 -5.33 15.58 -0.97
N MET A 255 -5.10 15.47 -2.28
CA MET A 255 -5.44 16.57 -3.20
C MET A 255 -6.93 16.64 -3.56
N GLN A 256 -7.53 17.80 -3.26
CA GLN A 256 -8.91 18.15 -3.65
C GLN A 256 -9.13 18.15 -5.18
N ARG A 257 -8.07 18.31 -5.99
CA ARG A 257 -8.12 18.27 -7.47
C ARG A 257 -8.03 16.85 -8.05
N GLY A 258 -8.19 15.83 -7.21
CA GLY A 258 -8.07 14.40 -7.48
C GLY A 258 -8.30 13.95 -8.92
N ARG A 259 -9.54 14.11 -9.44
CA ARG A 259 -9.94 13.61 -10.77
C ARG A 259 -9.02 14.02 -11.93
N ARG A 260 -8.37 15.20 -11.86
CA ARG A 260 -7.39 15.61 -12.89
C ARG A 260 -6.05 14.89 -12.75
N PHE A 261 -5.62 14.62 -11.51
CA PHE A 261 -4.40 13.87 -11.23
C PHE A 261 -4.57 12.38 -11.53
N GLU A 262 -5.68 11.79 -11.08
CA GLU A 262 -6.10 10.41 -11.40
C GLU A 262 -6.11 10.18 -12.93
N GLY A 263 -6.75 11.08 -13.69
CA GLY A 263 -6.79 10.98 -15.16
C GLY A 263 -5.42 11.17 -15.83
N ALA A 264 -4.61 12.14 -15.38
CA ALA A 264 -3.26 12.35 -15.94
C ALA A 264 -2.33 11.15 -15.66
N LEU A 265 -2.39 10.59 -14.45
CA LEU A 265 -1.68 9.38 -14.07
C LEU A 265 -2.16 8.15 -14.85
N GLY A 266 -3.46 8.03 -15.09
CA GLY A 266 -4.04 6.99 -15.94
C GLY A 266 -3.49 7.03 -17.38
N ILE A 267 -3.47 8.22 -18.00
CA ILE A 267 -2.87 8.42 -19.33
C ILE A 267 -1.37 8.08 -19.31
N ALA A 268 -0.63 8.56 -18.30
CA ALA A 268 0.81 8.32 -18.20
C ALA A 268 1.15 6.82 -18.04
N LEU A 269 0.38 6.08 -17.24
CA LEU A 269 0.54 4.63 -17.06
C LEU A 269 0.20 3.84 -18.33
N ILE A 270 -0.87 4.21 -19.05
CA ILE A 270 -1.20 3.60 -20.36
C ILE A 270 -0.10 3.88 -21.38
N ALA A 271 0.35 5.13 -21.51
CA ALA A 271 1.40 5.51 -22.45
C ALA A 271 2.73 4.80 -22.16
N LEU A 272 3.16 4.76 -20.88
CA LEU A 272 4.35 4.04 -20.46
C LEU A 272 4.21 2.53 -20.70
N GLY A 273 3.04 1.95 -20.42
CA GLY A 273 2.75 0.54 -20.67
C GLY A 273 2.86 0.15 -22.14
N ILE A 274 2.39 1.02 -23.04
CA ILE A 274 2.53 0.84 -24.50
C ILE A 274 4.00 0.90 -24.91
N VAL A 275 4.75 1.94 -24.48
CA VAL A 275 6.16 2.12 -24.83
C VAL A 275 7.03 0.95 -24.31
N VAL A 276 6.77 0.47 -23.10
CA VAL A 276 7.45 -0.69 -22.49
C VAL A 276 7.08 -1.99 -23.22
N SER A 277 5.81 -2.17 -23.63
CA SER A 277 5.38 -3.37 -24.38
C SER A 277 6.07 -3.51 -25.74
N PHE A 278 6.43 -2.39 -26.38
CA PHE A 278 7.14 -2.38 -27.66
C PHE A 278 8.67 -2.50 -27.53
N GLY A 279 9.22 -2.58 -26.31
CA GLY A 279 10.68 -2.62 -26.10
C GLY A 279 11.39 -1.32 -26.50
N ALA A 280 10.67 -0.21 -26.65
CA ALA A 280 11.21 1.08 -27.11
C ALA A 280 11.99 1.84 -26.01
N ILE A 281 12.13 1.24 -24.82
CA ILE A 281 13.04 1.62 -23.75
C ILE A 281 13.89 0.40 -23.43
N GLU A 282 15.20 0.50 -23.62
CA GLU A 282 16.13 -0.43 -22.98
C GLU A 282 16.00 -0.28 -21.47
N MET A 283 15.55 -1.33 -20.79
CA MET A 283 15.53 -1.39 -19.33
C MET A 283 16.81 -2.09 -18.87
N PRO A 284 17.84 -1.37 -18.39
CA PRO A 284 19.13 -1.98 -18.03
C PRO A 284 19.05 -2.90 -16.80
N TRP A 285 17.88 -3.00 -16.15
CA TRP A 285 17.55 -3.95 -15.09
C TRP A 285 16.66 -5.13 -15.58
N MET A 286 16.40 -5.24 -16.89
CA MET A 286 15.73 -6.39 -17.53
C MET A 286 16.51 -6.98 -18.72
N GLY A 287 17.55 -6.29 -19.19
CA GLY A 287 18.62 -6.94 -19.94
C GLY A 287 19.36 -7.94 -19.06
N GLY A 288 19.83 -9.02 -19.67
CA GLY A 288 20.77 -9.99 -19.10
C GLY A 288 21.82 -10.36 -20.12
#